data_AF-A0A2V9PFR4-F1
#
_entry.id   AF-A0A2V9PFR4-F1
#
_cell.length_a   1.000
_cell.length_b   1.000
_cell.length_c   1.000
_cell.angle_alpha   90.00
_cell.angle_beta   90.00
_cell.angle_gamma   90.00
#
_symmetry.space_group_name_H-M   'P 1'
#
loop_
_entity.id
_entity.type
_entity.pdbx_description
1 polymer ?
#
loop_
_entity_poly.entity_id
_entity_poly.type
_entity_poly.pdbx_seq_one_letter_code
_entity_poly.pdbx_strand_id
1 'polypeptide(L)'
;MNISRVSLVVLYLTLSAHLVAQQPSRGEQALASKDWFTAENFFRDSVRGDPKNGEAWFHLGEALYGQQKFAEAADAFKQANDTNYQPMRSQYREAKSFARAGQNERALEVLDQLNKIGFPNVNSLTSDADFRPLQSDRRWQDVVAATTANATPCEHTPENRQFDFWIGEWNVETAAGQPAGTSRIERVLNGCALLENWSGGGDGKSLNIYNVNRKQWQQFWVDSGGEVHEYSGGLVNGEMRFEGPASDHDGKRTMRRMTFTRLDGGRVRQRGEVSPDGKAWSVEYELIYIPKPA
;
A
#
# COMPACT_ATOMS: atom_id res chain seq x y z
N MET A 1 20.66 17.37 -76.04
CA MET A 1 21.65 18.41 -75.70
C MET A 1 21.39 18.81 -74.25
N ASN A 2 22.40 18.64 -73.40
CA ASN A 2 22.51 18.96 -71.96
C ASN A 2 21.44 18.46 -70.96
N ILE A 3 21.83 17.39 -70.27
CA ILE A 3 21.43 17.09 -68.90
C ILE A 3 22.45 17.80 -67.99
N SER A 4 22.00 18.68 -67.09
CA SER A 4 22.82 19.11 -65.96
C SER A 4 21.96 19.26 -64.71
N ARG A 5 22.48 18.65 -63.66
CA ARG A 5 21.88 18.37 -62.36
C ARG A 5 21.53 19.67 -61.61
N VAL A 6 20.30 19.75 -61.11
CA VAL A 6 19.91 20.74 -60.10
C VAL A 6 20.06 20.07 -58.74
N SER A 7 20.96 20.60 -57.93
CA SER A 7 21.14 20.24 -56.52
C SER A 7 19.91 20.68 -55.71
N LEU A 8 19.26 19.75 -55.02
CA LEU A 8 18.31 20.06 -53.95
C LEU A 8 18.99 19.77 -52.61
N VAL A 9 19.40 20.84 -51.93
CA VAL A 9 19.73 20.83 -50.51
C VAL A 9 18.41 20.97 -49.75
N VAL A 10 17.90 19.87 -49.21
CA VAL A 10 16.74 19.89 -48.31
C VAL A 10 17.26 20.18 -46.90
N LEU A 11 17.10 21.43 -46.45
CA LEU A 11 17.39 21.87 -45.09
C LEU A 11 16.23 21.45 -44.19
N TYR A 12 16.38 20.33 -43.48
CA TYR A 12 15.44 19.93 -42.43
C TYR A 12 15.61 20.84 -41.21
N LEU A 13 14.74 21.85 -41.08
CA LEU A 13 14.52 22.55 -39.81
C LEU A 13 13.74 21.61 -38.88
N THR A 14 14.45 20.81 -38.09
CA THR A 14 13.83 20.10 -36.97
C THR A 14 13.49 21.11 -35.88
N LEU A 15 12.20 21.42 -35.74
CA LEU A 15 11.64 22.11 -34.59
C LEU A 15 11.77 21.17 -33.38
N SER A 16 12.91 21.21 -32.70
CA SER A 16 13.08 20.56 -31.40
C SER A 16 12.26 21.35 -30.39
N ALA A 17 11.05 20.88 -30.10
CA ALA A 17 10.30 21.26 -28.91
C ALA A 17 11.14 20.85 -27.70
N HIS A 18 11.98 21.78 -27.24
CA HIS A 18 12.68 21.63 -25.99
C HIS A 18 11.59 21.68 -24.91
N LEU A 19 11.53 20.65 -24.06
CA LEU A 19 11.10 20.86 -22.68
C LEU A 19 12.09 21.86 -22.07
N VAL A 20 11.85 23.15 -22.26
CA VAL A 20 12.50 24.17 -21.45
C VAL A 20 11.83 24.05 -20.10
N ALA A 21 12.57 23.59 -19.10
CA ALA A 21 12.13 23.73 -17.72
C ALA A 21 11.80 25.22 -17.52
N GLN A 22 10.53 25.52 -17.28
CA GLN A 22 10.08 26.89 -17.12
C GLN A 22 10.85 27.51 -15.95
N GLN A 23 11.45 28.68 -16.16
CA GLN A 23 12.17 29.33 -15.06
C GLN A 23 11.20 29.61 -13.91
N PRO A 24 11.62 29.39 -12.64
CA PRO A 24 10.78 29.67 -11.49
C PRO A 24 10.27 31.11 -11.54
N SER A 25 8.98 31.26 -11.32
CA SER A 25 8.34 32.57 -11.19
C SER A 25 8.94 33.36 -10.03
N ARG A 26 8.73 34.68 -10.04
CA ARG A 26 9.17 35.54 -8.93
C ARG A 26 8.61 35.07 -7.58
N GLY A 27 7.36 34.57 -7.55
CA GLY A 27 6.75 34.02 -6.35
C GLY A 27 7.45 32.76 -5.85
N GLU A 28 7.80 31.83 -6.74
CA GLU A 28 8.50 30.60 -6.36
C GLU A 28 9.93 30.87 -5.89
N GLN A 29 10.64 31.82 -6.53
CA GLN A 29 11.94 32.27 -6.06
C GLN A 29 11.85 32.89 -4.66
N ALA A 30 10.80 33.68 -4.40
CA ALA A 30 10.53 34.27 -3.10
C ALA A 30 10.19 33.22 -2.03
N LEU A 31 9.42 32.17 -2.37
CA LEU A 31 9.20 31.03 -1.47
C LEU A 31 10.51 30.32 -1.13
N ALA A 32 11.35 30.05 -2.14
CA ALA A 32 12.63 29.36 -1.95
C ALA A 32 13.60 30.16 -1.07
N SER A 33 13.59 31.49 -1.19
CA SER A 33 14.39 32.40 -0.35
C SER A 33 13.75 32.74 0.98
N LYS A 34 12.55 32.20 1.28
CA LYS A 34 11.74 32.52 2.47
C LYS A 34 11.34 34.01 2.57
N ASP A 35 11.35 34.72 1.44
CA ASP A 35 10.74 36.05 1.33
C ASP A 35 9.22 35.89 1.22
N TRP A 36 8.62 35.57 2.38
CA TRP A 36 7.20 35.25 2.46
C TRP A 36 6.30 36.40 2.05
N PHE A 37 6.74 37.65 2.25
CA PHE A 37 5.94 38.83 1.90
C PHE A 37 5.88 39.02 0.39
N THR A 38 7.02 38.92 -0.31
CA THR A 38 7.03 38.97 -1.78
C THR A 38 6.25 37.79 -2.37
N ALA A 39 6.40 36.60 -1.79
CA ALA A 39 5.65 35.41 -2.21
C ALA A 39 4.14 35.62 -2.03
N GLU A 40 3.67 36.06 -0.86
CA GLU A 40 2.25 36.30 -0.61
C GLU A 40 1.67 37.29 -1.62
N ASN A 41 2.31 38.44 -1.83
CA ASN A 41 1.80 39.44 -2.77
C ASN A 41 1.71 38.88 -4.20
N PHE A 42 2.75 38.17 -4.65
CA PHE A 42 2.76 37.54 -5.95
C PHE A 42 1.62 36.52 -6.11
N PHE A 43 1.43 35.62 -5.14
CA PHE A 43 0.40 34.60 -5.25
C PHE A 43 -1.01 35.15 -5.01
N ARG A 44 -1.18 36.22 -4.24
CA ARG A 44 -2.46 36.95 -4.18
C ARG A 44 -2.83 37.56 -5.53
N ASP A 45 -1.88 38.11 -6.27
CA ASP A 45 -2.12 38.59 -7.63
C ASP A 45 -2.48 37.43 -8.57
N SER A 46 -1.77 36.31 -8.45
CA SER A 46 -1.99 35.11 -9.25
C SER A 46 -3.40 34.55 -9.05
N VAL A 47 -3.86 34.34 -7.81
CA VAL A 47 -5.20 33.78 -7.55
C VAL A 47 -6.33 34.79 -7.84
N ARG A 48 -6.05 36.10 -7.86
CA ARG A 48 -7.01 37.11 -8.35
C ARG A 48 -7.18 37.05 -9.87
N GLY A 49 -6.09 36.83 -10.60
CA GLY A 49 -6.11 36.69 -12.06
C GLY A 49 -6.69 35.35 -12.52
N ASP A 50 -6.40 34.28 -11.78
CA ASP A 50 -6.93 32.94 -12.03
C ASP A 50 -7.31 32.23 -10.71
N PRO A 51 -8.57 32.37 -10.25
CA PRO A 51 -9.04 31.71 -9.03
C PRO A 51 -9.05 30.18 -9.09
N LYS A 52 -8.89 29.56 -10.27
CA LYS A 52 -8.84 28.10 -10.43
C LYS A 52 -7.41 27.55 -10.37
N ASN A 53 -6.41 28.42 -10.24
CA ASN A 53 -5.02 28.02 -10.12
C ASN A 53 -4.74 27.47 -8.70
N GLY A 54 -4.93 26.16 -8.54
CA GLY A 54 -4.71 25.47 -7.26
C GLY A 54 -3.27 25.50 -6.78
N GLU A 55 -2.30 25.53 -7.70
CA GLU A 55 -0.88 25.67 -7.35
C GLU A 55 -0.60 27.04 -6.72
N ALA A 56 -1.14 28.11 -7.31
CA ALA A 56 -1.03 29.46 -6.75
C ALA A 56 -1.69 29.56 -5.38
N TRP A 57 -2.86 28.93 -5.19
CA TRP A 57 -3.50 28.84 -3.86
C TRP A 57 -2.62 28.11 -2.84
N PHE A 58 -2.00 27.01 -3.24
CA PHE A 58 -1.14 26.24 -2.36
C PHE A 58 0.12 27.04 -1.95
N HIS A 59 0.77 27.68 -2.91
CA HIS A 59 1.93 28.54 -2.67
C HIS A 59 1.58 29.80 -1.86
N LEU A 60 0.38 30.36 -2.05
CA LEU A 60 -0.15 31.41 -1.17
C LEU A 60 -0.27 30.90 0.27
N GLY A 61 -0.80 29.69 0.46
CA GLY A 61 -0.86 29.03 1.77
C GLY A 61 0.51 28.87 2.42
N GLU A 62 1.54 28.45 1.67
CA GLU A 62 2.91 28.32 2.18
C GLU A 62 3.50 29.67 2.61
N ALA A 63 3.30 30.72 1.81
CA ALA A 63 3.74 32.07 2.15
C ALA A 63 3.05 32.61 3.41
N LEU A 64 1.72 32.44 3.52
CA LEU A 64 0.93 32.85 4.68
C LEU A 64 1.33 32.08 5.94
N TYR A 65 1.54 30.77 5.81
CA TYR A 65 2.01 29.92 6.91
C TYR A 65 3.40 30.36 7.39
N GLY A 66 4.33 30.67 6.46
CA GLY A 66 5.66 31.20 6.78
C GLY A 66 5.63 32.52 7.56
N GLN A 67 4.61 33.35 7.33
CA GLN A 67 4.34 34.58 8.08
C GLN A 67 3.55 34.36 9.37
N GLN A 68 3.21 33.12 9.72
CA GLN A 68 2.37 32.76 10.87
C GLN A 68 0.92 33.29 10.77
N LYS A 69 0.47 33.65 9.56
CA LYS A 69 -0.93 33.99 9.26
C LYS A 69 -1.75 32.69 9.11
N PHE A 70 -1.79 31.88 10.17
CA PHE A 70 -2.22 30.49 10.09
C PHE A 70 -3.68 30.32 9.66
N ALA A 71 -4.59 31.20 10.09
CA ALA A 71 -5.99 31.12 9.67
C ALA A 71 -6.14 31.35 8.15
N GLU A 72 -5.50 32.39 7.61
CA GLU A 72 -5.52 32.67 6.17
C GLU A 72 -4.79 31.59 5.36
N ALA A 73 -3.70 31.03 5.91
CA ALA A 73 -3.00 29.91 5.29
C ALA A 73 -3.91 28.70 5.13
N ALA A 74 -4.70 28.37 6.16
CA ALA A 74 -5.65 27.27 6.12
C ALA A 74 -6.70 27.47 5.02
N ASP A 75 -7.27 28.68 4.89
CA ASP A 75 -8.23 29.00 3.84
C ASP A 75 -7.61 28.88 2.43
N ALA A 76 -6.35 29.31 2.25
CA ALA A 76 -5.63 29.17 0.98
C ALA A 76 -5.35 27.68 0.64
N PHE A 77 -4.94 26.87 1.61
CA PHE A 77 -4.77 25.43 1.41
C PHE A 77 -6.10 24.72 1.12
N LYS A 78 -7.20 25.17 1.72
CA LYS A 78 -8.54 24.69 1.39
C LYS A 78 -8.88 24.97 -0.08
N GLN A 79 -8.62 26.18 -0.58
CA GLN A 79 -8.83 26.52 -1.99
C GLN A 79 -7.96 25.66 -2.93
N ALA A 80 -6.73 25.35 -2.53
CA ALA A 80 -5.88 24.42 -3.27
C ALA A 80 -6.50 23.00 -3.32
N ASN A 81 -7.07 22.52 -2.21
CA ASN A 81 -7.78 21.25 -2.19
C ASN A 81 -9.07 21.28 -3.03
N ASP A 82 -9.86 22.35 -2.95
CA ASP A 82 -11.12 22.52 -3.69
C ASP A 82 -10.89 22.55 -5.22
N THR A 83 -9.69 22.96 -5.66
CA THR A 83 -9.24 22.92 -7.06
C THR A 83 -8.55 21.61 -7.43
N ASN A 84 -8.59 20.61 -6.55
CA ASN A 84 -7.95 19.29 -6.68
C ASN A 84 -6.42 19.35 -6.85
N TYR A 85 -5.79 20.43 -6.39
CA TYR A 85 -4.34 20.56 -6.39
C TYR A 85 -3.75 19.87 -5.16
N GLN A 86 -3.05 18.77 -5.40
CA GLN A 86 -2.40 17.94 -4.38
C GLN A 86 -3.29 17.69 -3.13
N PRO A 87 -4.51 17.12 -3.26
CA PRO A 87 -5.52 17.10 -2.19
C PRO A 87 -5.01 16.66 -0.82
N MET A 88 -4.27 15.55 -0.79
CA MET A 88 -3.71 15.00 0.44
C MET A 88 -2.68 15.94 1.10
N ARG A 89 -1.84 16.62 0.31
CA ARG A 89 -0.87 17.61 0.83
C ARG A 89 -1.58 18.88 1.28
N SER A 90 -2.56 19.34 0.50
CA SER A 90 -3.35 20.54 0.78
C SER A 90 -4.15 20.39 2.07
N GLN A 91 -4.88 19.29 2.26
CA GLN A 91 -5.60 19.01 3.51
C GLN A 91 -4.65 18.85 4.72
N TYR A 92 -3.51 18.18 4.55
CA TYR A 92 -2.53 18.07 5.65
C TYR A 92 -1.98 19.45 6.06
N ARG A 93 -1.69 20.32 5.10
CA ARG A 93 -1.24 21.70 5.33
C ARG A 93 -2.35 22.58 5.92
N GLU A 94 -3.59 22.40 5.49
CA GLU A 94 -4.79 23.06 6.05
C GLU A 94 -4.96 22.68 7.52
N ALA A 95 -4.95 21.39 7.85
CA ALA A 95 -5.05 20.90 9.23
C ALA A 95 -3.95 21.46 10.13
N LYS A 96 -2.70 21.44 9.67
CA LYS A 96 -1.56 22.05 10.39
C LYS A 96 -1.80 23.53 10.66
N SER A 97 -2.31 24.24 9.66
CA SER A 97 -2.60 25.67 9.75
C SER A 97 -3.72 25.95 10.76
N PHE A 98 -4.80 25.17 10.76
CA PHE A 98 -5.84 25.29 11.79
C PHE A 98 -5.32 24.99 13.20
N ALA A 99 -4.52 23.94 13.37
CA ALA A 99 -3.94 23.60 14.67
C ALA A 99 -3.07 24.74 15.21
N ARG A 100 -2.24 25.36 14.35
CA ARG A 100 -1.41 26.52 14.71
C ARG A 100 -2.19 27.81 14.91
N ALA A 101 -3.37 27.94 14.31
CA ALA A 101 -4.31 29.02 14.57
C ALA A 101 -5.14 28.83 15.87
N GLY A 102 -4.97 27.71 16.59
CA GLY A 102 -5.78 27.35 17.76
C GLY A 102 -7.19 26.88 17.42
N GLN A 103 -7.48 26.61 16.14
CA GLN A 103 -8.77 26.14 15.64
C GLN A 103 -8.82 24.60 15.65
N ASN A 104 -8.64 24.02 16.83
CA ASN A 104 -8.44 22.58 17.01
C ASN A 104 -9.57 21.71 16.46
N GLU A 105 -10.82 22.16 16.62
CA GLU A 105 -12.01 21.51 16.05
C GLU A 105 -11.88 21.33 14.53
N ARG A 106 -11.61 22.43 13.82
CA ARG A 106 -11.44 22.43 12.36
C ARG A 106 -10.24 21.60 11.93
N ALA A 107 -9.15 21.64 12.69
CA ALA A 107 -7.97 20.82 12.41
C ALA A 107 -8.30 19.32 12.45
N LEU A 108 -9.02 18.87 13.48
CA LEU A 108 -9.45 17.48 13.63
C LEU A 108 -10.45 17.05 12.54
N GLU A 109 -11.39 17.93 12.17
CA GLU A 109 -12.30 17.69 11.05
C GLU A 109 -11.56 17.49 9.72
N VAL A 110 -10.57 18.33 9.42
CA VAL A 110 -9.75 18.18 8.20
C VAL A 110 -8.90 16.90 8.26
N LEU A 111 -8.36 16.53 9.42
CA LEU A 111 -7.62 15.27 9.58
C LEU A 111 -8.52 14.04 9.39
N ASP A 112 -9.77 14.08 9.83
CA ASP A 112 -10.76 13.03 9.56
C ASP A 112 -11.06 12.93 8.05
N GLN A 113 -11.25 14.05 7.37
CA GLN A 113 -11.41 14.08 5.90
C GLN A 113 -10.18 13.55 5.16
N LEU A 114 -8.98 13.90 5.64
CA LEU A 114 -7.72 13.42 5.10
C LEU A 114 -7.58 11.89 5.26
N ASN A 115 -8.03 11.33 6.39
CA ASN A 115 -8.07 9.88 6.60
C ASN A 115 -9.08 9.18 5.69
N LYS A 116 -10.23 9.80 5.40
CA LYS A 116 -11.23 9.26 4.47
C LYS A 116 -10.71 9.12 3.03
N ILE A 117 -9.71 9.90 2.63
CA ILE A 117 -9.02 9.75 1.34
C ILE A 117 -7.77 8.86 1.41
N GLY A 118 -7.57 8.14 2.53
CA GLY A 118 -6.54 7.12 2.65
C GLY A 118 -5.15 7.63 3.04
N PHE A 119 -5.05 8.74 3.77
CA PHE A 119 -3.75 9.22 4.25
C PHE A 119 -3.05 8.19 5.14
N PRO A 120 -1.82 7.74 4.79
CA PRO A 120 -1.18 6.60 5.47
C PRO A 120 -0.02 7.00 6.40
N ASN A 121 0.40 8.26 6.42
CA ASN A 121 1.67 8.65 7.04
C ASN A 121 1.51 8.92 8.56
N VAL A 122 1.24 7.87 9.34
CA VAL A 122 1.06 7.95 10.80
C VAL A 122 2.27 8.54 11.52
N ASN A 123 3.49 8.23 11.07
CA ASN A 123 4.71 8.77 11.65
C ASN A 123 4.82 10.28 11.43
N SER A 124 4.49 10.76 10.22
CA SER A 124 4.44 12.20 9.95
C SER A 124 3.39 12.88 10.82
N LEU A 125 2.18 12.32 10.89
CA LEU A 125 1.09 12.87 11.71
C LEU A 125 1.48 12.99 13.19
N THR A 126 2.00 11.92 13.79
CA THR A 126 2.26 11.86 15.23
C THR A 126 3.50 12.61 15.67
N SER A 127 4.49 12.79 14.78
CA SER A 127 5.73 13.53 15.07
C SER A 127 5.66 15.02 14.71
N ASP A 128 4.65 15.46 13.95
CA ASP A 128 4.53 16.86 13.54
C ASP A 128 4.23 17.76 14.75
N ALA A 129 5.14 18.68 15.03
CA ALA A 129 5.03 19.59 16.18
C ALA A 129 3.80 20.51 16.10
N ASP A 130 3.28 20.76 14.89
CA ASP A 130 2.10 21.61 14.70
C ASP A 130 0.82 20.99 15.27
N PHE A 131 0.77 19.66 15.41
CA PHE A 131 -0.38 18.95 15.99
C PHE A 131 -0.27 18.71 17.48
N ARG A 132 0.81 19.16 18.15
CA ARG A 132 0.93 19.06 19.63
C ARG A 132 -0.32 19.55 20.39
N PRO A 133 -0.98 20.66 20.02
CA PRO A 133 -2.19 21.11 20.70
C PRO A 133 -3.37 20.12 20.62
N LEU A 134 -3.37 19.19 19.65
CA LEU A 134 -4.45 18.22 19.44
C LEU A 134 -4.25 16.94 20.24
N GLN A 135 -3.02 16.62 20.66
CA GLN A 135 -2.65 15.28 21.15
C GLN A 135 -3.39 14.85 22.43
N SER A 136 -3.86 15.79 23.24
CA SER A 136 -4.66 15.53 24.44
C SER A 136 -6.15 15.36 24.17
N ASP A 137 -6.63 15.72 22.97
CA ASP A 137 -8.04 15.53 22.58
C ASP A 137 -8.31 14.04 22.34
N ARG A 138 -9.44 13.53 22.83
CA ARG A 138 -9.81 12.12 22.63
C ARG A 138 -9.95 11.75 21.15
N ARG A 139 -10.39 12.67 20.30
CA ARG A 139 -10.57 12.47 18.85
C ARG A 139 -9.25 12.37 18.10
N TRP A 140 -8.17 12.94 18.65
CA TRP A 140 -6.83 12.73 18.09
C TRP A 140 -6.48 11.24 18.05
N GLN A 141 -6.86 10.48 19.08
CA GLN A 141 -6.62 9.03 19.10
C GLN A 141 -7.40 8.30 18.00
N ASP A 142 -8.61 8.75 17.69
CA ASP A 142 -9.41 8.19 16.59
C ASP A 142 -8.78 8.52 15.23
N VAL A 143 -8.28 9.75 15.06
CA VAL A 143 -7.52 10.17 13.87
C VAL A 143 -6.27 9.31 13.69
N VAL A 144 -5.47 9.11 14.74
CA VAL A 144 -4.24 8.29 14.69
C VAL A 144 -4.57 6.84 14.39
N ALA A 145 -5.63 6.28 14.98
CA ALA A 145 -6.08 4.92 14.71
C ALA A 145 -6.50 4.75 13.25
N ALA A 146 -7.26 5.70 12.70
CA ALA A 146 -7.66 5.69 11.30
C ALA A 146 -6.46 5.83 10.34
N THR A 147 -5.51 6.72 10.64
CA THR A 147 -4.26 6.84 9.84
C THR A 147 -3.43 5.56 9.93
N THR A 148 -3.37 4.91 11.08
CA THR A 148 -2.68 3.62 11.26
C THR A 148 -3.34 2.55 10.40
N ALA A 149 -4.67 2.46 10.42
CA ALA A 149 -5.40 1.51 9.58
C ALA A 149 -5.16 1.75 8.08
N ASN A 150 -5.05 3.00 7.65
CA ASN A 150 -4.66 3.36 6.28
C ASN A 150 -3.19 2.96 5.96
N ALA A 151 -2.30 2.97 6.95
CA ALA A 151 -0.90 2.59 6.79
C ALA A 151 -0.70 1.06 6.68
N THR A 152 -1.56 0.29 7.36
CA THR A 152 -1.50 -1.18 7.40
C THR A 152 -2.84 -1.80 6.99
N PRO A 153 -3.37 -1.51 5.80
CA PRO A 153 -4.75 -1.88 5.43
C PRO A 153 -5.03 -3.38 5.51
N CYS A 154 -4.03 -4.21 5.23
CA CYS A 154 -4.13 -5.66 5.31
C CYS A 154 -4.25 -6.20 6.75
N GLU A 155 -3.85 -5.44 7.77
CA GLU A 155 -4.06 -5.80 9.18
C GLU A 155 -5.49 -5.52 9.64
N HIS A 156 -6.16 -4.59 8.96
CA HIS A 156 -7.50 -4.12 9.32
C HIS A 156 -8.60 -4.59 8.36
N THR A 157 -8.25 -5.35 7.32
CA THR A 157 -9.20 -5.94 6.36
C THR A 157 -9.49 -7.40 6.75
N PRO A 158 -10.75 -7.77 7.07
CA PRO A 158 -11.09 -9.11 7.55
C PRO A 158 -10.65 -10.25 6.62
N GLU A 159 -10.76 -10.06 5.30
CA GLU A 159 -10.38 -11.04 4.29
C GLU A 159 -8.90 -11.42 4.37
N ASN A 160 -8.02 -10.44 4.58
CA ASN A 160 -6.58 -10.65 4.76
C ASN A 160 -6.23 -11.38 6.06
N ARG A 161 -7.17 -11.50 7.02
CA ARG A 161 -7.00 -12.18 8.31
C ARG A 161 -7.62 -13.58 8.34
N GLN A 162 -8.29 -14.01 7.26
CA GLN A 162 -8.98 -15.30 7.22
C GLN A 162 -8.05 -16.50 7.44
N PHE A 163 -6.78 -16.40 7.04
CA PHE A 163 -5.80 -17.48 7.15
C PHE A 163 -4.88 -17.37 8.39
N ASP A 164 -5.15 -16.43 9.29
CA ASP A 164 -4.27 -16.15 10.44
C ASP A 164 -4.13 -17.32 11.43
N PHE A 165 -4.99 -18.32 11.33
CA PHE A 165 -4.97 -19.50 12.20
C PHE A 165 -3.83 -20.48 11.94
N TRP A 166 -3.16 -20.30 10.82
CA TRP A 166 -2.01 -21.07 10.43
C TRP A 166 -0.69 -20.38 10.79
N ILE A 167 -0.74 -19.13 11.26
CA ILE A 167 0.42 -18.39 11.74
C ILE A 167 0.94 -19.05 13.02
N GLY A 168 2.24 -19.26 13.08
CA GLY A 168 2.91 -19.86 14.24
C GLY A 168 4.18 -20.59 13.86
N GLU A 169 4.82 -21.16 14.88
CA GLU A 169 5.91 -22.12 14.72
C GLU A 169 5.38 -23.51 15.05
N TRP A 170 5.69 -24.47 14.19
CA TRP A 170 5.02 -25.76 14.19
C TRP A 170 6.03 -26.91 14.17
N ASN A 171 5.76 -27.94 14.97
CA ASN A 171 6.20 -29.31 14.68
C ASN A 171 5.13 -29.96 13.83
N VAL A 172 5.51 -30.65 12.77
CA VAL A 172 4.54 -31.20 11.81
C VAL A 172 4.68 -32.72 11.75
N GLU A 173 3.55 -33.40 11.88
CA GLU A 173 3.44 -34.85 11.87
C GLU A 173 2.49 -35.32 10.77
N THR A 174 2.66 -36.56 10.32
CA THR A 174 1.66 -37.24 9.49
C THR A 174 0.41 -37.59 10.31
N ALA A 175 -0.70 -37.93 9.66
CA ALA A 175 -1.89 -38.45 10.34
C ALA A 175 -1.63 -39.69 11.22
N ALA A 176 -0.55 -40.44 10.95
CA ALA A 176 -0.12 -41.59 11.75
C ALA A 176 0.80 -41.21 12.94
N GLY A 177 1.02 -39.92 13.20
CA GLY A 177 1.86 -39.42 14.30
C GLY A 177 3.37 -39.52 14.03
N GLN A 178 3.79 -39.78 12.79
CA GLN A 178 5.21 -39.79 12.43
C GLN A 178 5.68 -38.36 12.15
N PRO A 179 6.87 -37.94 12.64
CA PRO A 179 7.43 -36.63 12.32
C PRO A 179 7.61 -36.44 10.80
N ALA A 180 7.11 -35.32 10.28
CA ALA A 180 7.23 -34.93 8.87
C ALA A 180 8.21 -33.76 8.68
N GLY A 181 8.27 -32.82 9.64
CA GLY A 181 9.13 -31.65 9.55
C GLY A 181 8.76 -30.56 10.55
N THR A 182 9.22 -29.34 10.27
CA THR A 182 8.84 -28.12 10.99
C THR A 182 8.44 -27.05 10.00
N SER A 183 7.56 -26.14 10.44
CA SER A 183 7.15 -25.00 9.63
C SER A 183 7.05 -23.74 10.46
N ARG A 184 7.42 -22.59 9.89
CA ARG A 184 7.28 -21.27 10.50
C ARG A 184 6.50 -20.37 9.56
N ILE A 185 5.32 -19.94 9.99
CA ILE A 185 4.41 -19.08 9.23
C ILE A 185 4.31 -17.73 9.93
N GLU A 186 4.62 -16.66 9.20
CA GLU A 186 4.67 -15.31 9.73
C GLU A 186 3.90 -14.34 8.83
N ARG A 187 3.30 -13.32 9.46
CA ARG A 187 2.84 -12.15 8.69
C ARG A 187 4.04 -11.34 8.24
N VAL A 188 4.06 -10.97 6.97
CA VAL A 188 5.06 -10.08 6.38
C VAL A 188 4.37 -8.95 5.64
N LEU A 189 5.12 -7.90 5.29
CA LEU A 189 4.63 -6.76 4.50
C LEU A 189 3.39 -6.10 5.14
N ASN A 190 3.47 -5.78 6.44
CA ASN A 190 2.37 -5.21 7.23
C ASN A 190 1.07 -6.01 7.10
N GLY A 191 1.19 -7.34 7.19
CA GLY A 191 0.07 -8.25 7.09
C GLY A 191 -0.46 -8.49 5.67
N CYS A 192 0.12 -7.94 4.61
CA CYS A 192 -0.39 -8.21 3.27
C CYS A 192 -0.05 -9.61 2.73
N ALA A 193 0.89 -10.32 3.36
CA ALA A 193 1.20 -11.70 3.02
C ALA A 193 1.51 -12.55 4.25
N LEU A 194 1.32 -13.87 4.12
CA LEU A 194 1.90 -14.86 5.02
C LEU A 194 3.05 -15.56 4.31
N LEU A 195 4.22 -15.58 4.95
CA LEU A 195 5.40 -16.32 4.49
C LEU A 195 5.54 -17.59 5.32
N GLU A 196 5.57 -18.73 4.64
CA GLU A 196 5.94 -20.01 5.23
C GLU A 196 7.42 -20.31 4.97
N ASN A 197 8.09 -20.85 5.99
CA ASN A 197 9.38 -21.51 5.88
C ASN A 197 9.22 -22.95 6.36
N TRP A 198 9.26 -23.89 5.43
CA TRP A 198 9.17 -25.32 5.68
C TRP A 198 10.56 -25.96 5.71
N SER A 199 10.74 -26.93 6.62
CA SER A 199 11.90 -27.83 6.62
C SER A 199 11.49 -29.25 7.01
N GLY A 200 11.64 -30.19 6.09
CA GLY A 200 11.34 -31.62 6.31
C GLY A 200 11.27 -32.38 4.99
N GLY A 201 12.11 -33.41 4.81
CA GLY A 201 12.26 -34.15 3.54
C GLY A 201 12.89 -33.34 2.38
N GLY A 202 12.79 -32.02 2.45
CA GLY A 202 13.36 -30.97 1.61
C GLY A 202 12.96 -29.60 2.20
N ASP A 203 13.65 -28.54 1.81
CA ASP A 203 13.31 -27.19 2.27
C ASP A 203 12.39 -26.50 1.27
N GLY A 204 11.43 -25.73 1.76
CA GLY A 204 10.47 -25.03 0.92
C GLY A 204 9.92 -23.76 1.54
N LYS A 205 9.28 -22.94 0.70
CA LYS A 205 8.66 -21.68 1.12
C LYS A 205 7.35 -21.47 0.37
N SER A 206 6.36 -20.91 1.05
CA SER A 206 5.17 -20.36 0.39
C SER A 206 4.94 -18.90 0.73
N LEU A 207 4.50 -18.13 -0.27
CA LEU A 207 3.95 -16.79 -0.10
C LEU A 207 2.44 -16.83 -0.34
N ASN A 208 1.67 -16.41 0.65
CA ASN A 208 0.21 -16.49 0.67
C ASN A 208 -0.38 -15.08 0.76
N ILE A 209 -1.24 -14.70 -0.17
CA ILE A 209 -1.82 -13.35 -0.24
C ILE A 209 -3.33 -13.40 -0.49
N TYR A 210 -4.08 -12.42 0.03
CA TYR A 210 -5.44 -12.16 -0.43
C TYR A 210 -5.41 -11.12 -1.54
N ASN A 211 -5.89 -11.50 -2.73
CA ASN A 211 -5.96 -10.60 -3.88
C ASN A 211 -7.33 -9.91 -3.92
N VAL A 212 -7.36 -8.63 -3.56
CA VAL A 212 -8.58 -7.83 -3.51
C VAL A 212 -9.28 -7.67 -4.86
N ASN A 213 -8.52 -7.64 -5.97
CA ASN A 213 -9.08 -7.51 -7.31
C ASN A 213 -9.79 -8.79 -7.76
N ARG A 214 -9.24 -9.95 -7.39
CA ARG A 214 -9.80 -11.27 -7.71
C ARG A 214 -10.74 -11.81 -6.63
N LYS A 215 -10.78 -11.17 -5.46
CA LYS A 215 -11.54 -11.58 -4.27
C LYS A 215 -11.23 -13.01 -3.82
N GLN A 216 -9.97 -13.41 -3.89
CA GLN A 216 -9.53 -14.76 -3.58
C GLN A 216 -8.15 -14.77 -2.93
N TRP A 217 -7.86 -15.81 -2.15
CA TRP A 217 -6.50 -16.13 -1.71
C TRP A 217 -5.69 -16.72 -2.87
N GLN A 218 -4.40 -16.44 -2.86
CA GLN A 218 -3.40 -16.99 -3.76
C GLN A 218 -2.19 -17.47 -2.97
N GLN A 219 -1.61 -18.59 -3.37
CA GLN A 219 -0.36 -19.09 -2.79
C GLN A 219 0.62 -19.42 -3.92
N PHE A 220 1.88 -19.04 -3.72
CA PHE A 220 3.00 -19.47 -4.54
C PHE A 220 3.97 -20.27 -3.68
N TRP A 221 4.20 -21.54 -4.01
CA TRP A 221 5.14 -22.42 -3.32
C TRP A 221 6.34 -22.72 -4.22
N VAL A 222 7.52 -22.79 -3.61
CA VAL A 222 8.75 -23.30 -4.22
C VAL A 222 9.56 -24.10 -3.21
N ASP A 223 10.23 -25.15 -3.67
CA ASP A 223 11.15 -25.94 -2.85
C ASP A 223 12.55 -26.09 -3.44
N SER A 224 13.44 -26.73 -2.68
CA SER A 224 14.83 -27.02 -3.06
C SER A 224 14.97 -28.02 -4.22
N GLY A 225 13.90 -28.75 -4.56
CA GLY A 225 13.85 -29.67 -5.71
C GLY A 225 13.44 -28.98 -7.01
N GLY A 226 13.01 -27.71 -6.94
CA GLY A 226 12.54 -26.95 -8.09
C GLY A 226 11.07 -27.17 -8.42
N GLU A 227 10.28 -27.80 -7.55
CA GLU A 227 8.83 -27.85 -7.74
C GLU A 227 8.22 -26.47 -7.52
N VAL A 228 7.24 -26.12 -8.35
CA VAL A 228 6.50 -24.85 -8.27
C VAL A 228 5.02 -25.13 -8.27
N HIS A 229 4.32 -24.62 -7.25
CA HIS A 229 2.87 -24.72 -7.15
C HIS A 229 2.24 -23.32 -7.09
N GLU A 230 1.17 -23.14 -7.86
CA GLU A 230 0.39 -21.90 -7.90
C GLU A 230 -1.04 -22.23 -7.51
N TYR A 231 -1.44 -21.81 -6.31
CA TYR A 231 -2.79 -22.06 -5.84
C TYR A 231 -3.65 -20.81 -5.82
N SER A 232 -4.94 -21.03 -5.95
CA SER A 232 -5.99 -20.05 -5.70
C SER A 232 -7.14 -20.64 -4.90
N GLY A 233 -7.84 -19.81 -4.15
CA GLY A 233 -9.03 -20.25 -3.44
C GLY A 233 -9.46 -19.29 -2.34
N GLY A 234 -9.89 -19.81 -1.20
CA GLY A 234 -10.34 -18.98 -0.10
C GLY A 234 -11.00 -19.76 1.02
N LEU A 235 -11.54 -19.01 1.98
CA LEU A 235 -12.21 -19.58 3.15
C LEU A 235 -13.62 -20.07 2.78
N VAL A 236 -13.89 -21.36 2.99
CA VAL A 236 -15.19 -21.99 2.77
C VAL A 236 -15.55 -22.78 4.01
N ASN A 237 -16.66 -22.42 4.67
CA ASN A 237 -17.14 -23.07 5.90
C ASN A 237 -16.07 -23.21 7.00
N GLY A 238 -15.22 -22.19 7.15
CA GLY A 238 -14.15 -22.18 8.16
C GLY A 238 -12.87 -22.92 7.76
N GLU A 239 -12.82 -23.52 6.57
CA GLU A 239 -11.64 -24.17 6.03
C GLU A 239 -11.01 -23.31 4.93
N MET A 240 -9.68 -23.15 4.96
CA MET A 240 -8.98 -22.49 3.86
C MET A 240 -8.74 -23.53 2.76
N ARG A 241 -9.34 -23.32 1.59
CA ARG A 241 -9.29 -24.27 0.47
C ARG A 241 -8.57 -23.64 -0.71
N PHE A 242 -7.65 -24.39 -1.28
CA PHE A 242 -6.79 -24.00 -2.38
C PHE A 242 -6.85 -25.07 -3.47
N GLU A 243 -6.81 -24.62 -4.72
CA GLU A 243 -6.68 -25.47 -5.91
C GLU A 243 -5.82 -24.73 -6.94
N GLY A 244 -5.01 -25.48 -7.68
CA GLY A 244 -4.27 -24.91 -8.81
C GLY A 244 -3.27 -25.87 -9.42
N PRO A 245 -2.58 -25.43 -10.49
CA PRO A 245 -1.56 -26.22 -11.13
C PRO A 245 -0.30 -26.36 -10.28
N ALA A 246 0.36 -27.50 -10.47
CA ALA A 246 1.69 -27.80 -9.97
C ALA A 246 2.56 -28.29 -11.13
N SER A 247 3.85 -28.02 -11.07
CA SER A 247 4.82 -28.58 -12.03
C SER A 247 6.06 -29.06 -11.28
N ASP A 248 6.56 -30.22 -11.66
CA ASP A 248 7.88 -30.70 -11.21
C ASP A 248 9.01 -29.99 -11.98
N HIS A 249 10.26 -30.36 -11.66
CA HIS A 249 11.45 -29.79 -12.29
C HIS A 249 11.55 -30.02 -13.81
N ASP A 250 10.85 -31.04 -14.34
CA ASP A 250 10.77 -31.35 -15.77
C ASP A 250 9.63 -30.59 -16.46
N GLY A 251 8.86 -29.79 -15.71
CA GLY A 251 7.71 -29.04 -16.21
C GLY A 251 6.47 -29.91 -16.42
N LYS A 252 6.45 -31.15 -15.93
CA LYS A 252 5.27 -32.02 -16.01
C LYS A 252 4.19 -31.48 -15.09
N ARG A 253 3.06 -31.13 -15.68
CA ARG A 253 1.96 -30.47 -14.97
C ARG A 253 1.01 -31.48 -14.32
N THR A 254 0.58 -31.17 -13.10
CA THR A 254 -0.54 -31.82 -12.40
C THR A 254 -1.44 -30.75 -11.78
N MET A 255 -2.61 -31.16 -11.31
CA MET A 255 -3.48 -30.32 -10.49
C MET A 255 -3.34 -30.74 -9.03
N ARG A 256 -3.24 -29.75 -8.14
CA ARG A 256 -3.17 -29.97 -6.68
C ARG A 256 -4.30 -29.23 -5.98
N ARG A 257 -4.74 -29.80 -4.85
CA ARG A 257 -5.68 -29.21 -3.89
C ARG A 257 -5.05 -29.24 -2.52
N MET A 258 -5.33 -28.21 -1.73
CA MET A 258 -4.99 -28.17 -0.32
C MET A 258 -6.16 -27.65 0.49
N THR A 259 -6.45 -28.31 1.61
CA THR A 259 -7.43 -27.85 2.58
C THR A 259 -6.78 -27.73 3.94
N PHE A 260 -6.91 -26.55 4.56
CA PHE A 260 -6.48 -26.30 5.93
C PHE A 260 -7.70 -26.19 6.85
N THR A 261 -7.73 -27.03 7.88
CA THR A 261 -8.81 -27.10 8.87
C THR A 261 -8.26 -26.82 10.26
N ARG A 262 -8.92 -25.95 11.03
CA ARG A 262 -8.60 -25.77 12.45
C ARG A 262 -8.98 -27.02 13.24
N LEU A 263 -8.13 -27.40 14.18
CA LEU A 263 -8.37 -28.48 15.13
C LEU A 263 -8.28 -27.96 16.57
N ASP A 264 -8.69 -28.80 17.52
CA ASP A 264 -8.56 -28.49 18.95
C ASP A 264 -7.11 -28.32 19.38
N GLY A 265 -6.91 -27.48 20.41
CA GLY A 265 -5.59 -27.18 20.96
C GLY A 265 -4.73 -26.26 20.07
N GLY A 266 -5.35 -25.52 19.15
CA GLY A 266 -4.65 -24.61 18.24
C GLY A 266 -3.91 -25.33 17.11
N ARG A 267 -4.14 -26.63 16.92
CA ARG A 267 -3.55 -27.40 15.82
C ARG A 267 -4.22 -27.07 14.49
N VAL A 268 -3.51 -27.34 13.40
CA VAL A 268 -4.05 -27.21 12.03
C VAL A 268 -3.81 -28.51 11.27
N ARG A 269 -4.84 -29.01 10.58
CA ARG A 269 -4.68 -30.09 9.61
C ARG A 269 -4.53 -29.49 8.22
N GLN A 270 -3.55 -29.94 7.47
CA GLN A 270 -3.43 -29.72 6.04
C GLN A 270 -3.61 -31.05 5.31
N ARG A 271 -4.56 -31.11 4.38
CA ARG A 271 -4.79 -32.25 3.51
C ARG A 271 -4.44 -31.88 2.08
N GLY A 272 -3.47 -32.58 1.49
CA GLY A 272 -3.01 -32.40 0.12
C GLY A 272 -3.58 -33.48 -0.79
N GLU A 273 -4.07 -33.07 -1.96
CA GLU A 273 -4.59 -33.97 -2.99
C GLU A 273 -3.99 -33.63 -4.35
N VAL A 274 -3.86 -34.66 -5.18
CA VAL A 274 -3.33 -34.55 -6.54
C VAL A 274 -4.31 -35.13 -7.55
N SER A 275 -4.30 -34.57 -8.75
CA SER A 275 -5.06 -35.03 -9.90
C SER A 275 -4.27 -34.83 -11.19
N PRO A 276 -4.20 -35.81 -12.10
CA PRO A 276 -3.60 -35.61 -13.41
C PRO A 276 -4.36 -34.61 -14.30
N ASP A 277 -5.69 -34.53 -14.15
CA ASP A 277 -6.58 -33.79 -15.06
C ASP A 277 -7.61 -32.89 -14.35
N GLY A 278 -7.57 -32.81 -13.02
CA GLY A 278 -8.50 -32.05 -12.18
C GLY A 278 -9.85 -32.72 -11.93
N LYS A 279 -10.09 -33.94 -12.43
CA LYS A 279 -11.39 -34.64 -12.30
C LYS A 279 -11.39 -35.65 -11.16
N ALA A 280 -10.42 -36.56 -11.16
CA ALA A 280 -10.27 -37.57 -10.11
C ALA A 280 -9.13 -37.18 -9.17
N TRP A 281 -9.42 -37.13 -7.87
CA TRP A 281 -8.50 -36.65 -6.85
C TRP A 281 -8.10 -37.79 -5.92
N SER A 282 -6.81 -37.89 -5.64
CA SER A 282 -6.24 -38.82 -4.65
C SER A 282 -5.54 -38.04 -3.55
N VAL A 283 -5.71 -38.48 -2.31
CA VAL A 283 -4.94 -37.95 -1.18
C VAL A 283 -3.47 -38.29 -1.39
N GLU A 284 -2.63 -37.28 -1.39
CA GLU A 284 -1.18 -37.45 -1.44
C GLU A 284 -0.58 -37.44 -0.05
N TYR A 285 -1.06 -36.53 0.81
CA TYR A 285 -0.61 -36.43 2.20
C TYR A 285 -1.68 -35.85 3.12
N GLU A 286 -1.51 -36.13 4.41
CA GLU A 286 -2.20 -35.43 5.49
C GLU A 286 -1.19 -35.09 6.59
N LEU A 287 -1.07 -33.79 6.87
CA LEU A 287 -0.15 -33.21 7.84
C LEU A 287 -0.91 -32.54 8.98
N ILE A 288 -0.41 -32.73 10.20
CA ILE A 288 -0.91 -32.12 11.44
C ILE A 288 0.16 -31.18 11.97
N TYR A 289 -0.14 -29.89 11.94
CA TYR A 289 0.66 -28.82 12.49
C TYR A 289 0.36 -28.71 13.98
N ILE A 290 1.37 -29.00 14.81
CA ILE A 290 1.32 -28.94 16.27
C ILE A 290 2.08 -27.70 16.72
N PRO A 291 1.41 -26.75 17.41
CA PRO A 291 2.04 -25.48 17.77
C PRO A 291 3.18 -25.73 18.75
N LYS A 292 4.33 -25.08 18.52
CA LYS A 292 5.43 -25.06 19.49
C LYS A 292 5.04 -24.20 20.70
N PRO A 293 5.50 -24.55 21.91
CA PRO A 293 5.35 -23.68 23.08
C PRO A 293 6.02 -22.32 22.81
N ALA A 294 5.36 -21.26 23.26
CA ALA A 294 5.88 -19.90 23.22
C ALA A 294 7.03 -19.69 24.21
#